data_AF-R4LG48-F1
#
_entry.id   AF-R4LG48-F1
#
_cell.length_a   1.000
_cell.length_b   1.000
_cell.length_c   1.000
_cell.angle_alpha   90.00
_cell.angle_beta   90.00
_cell.angle_gamma   90.00
#
_symmetry.space_group_name_H-M   'P 1'
#
loop_
_entity.id
_entity.type
_entity.pdbx_description
1 polymer ?
#
loop_
_entity_poly.entity_id
_entity_poly.type
_entity_poly.pdbx_seq_one_letter_code
_entity_poly.pdbx_strand_id
1 'polypeptide(L)'
;MKTMTHRTATLVAAGALGLGGLAIAAPVLAGSPSGPGPVSSYGAVSSHGMVSGYGMGAGHSRVSGYGTGAGQGAGGCPGHTVIGEQGTLTAAQKTTLAAMAQEEKLARDLYAAFAARYDDLTFNHVAMAESQHLTMVRTLLQRYGSTDPTAGQPDGAFTDKSVQTTYDKLLAQGKRSEAAALSAARQVERDDIAALTAALTGLTAPDVSHVYTMLLAASQRHLAAFTR
;
A
#
# COMPACT_ATOMS: atom_id res chain seq x y z
N MET A 1 1.19 16.95 57.35
CA MET A 1 1.89 16.94 56.04
C MET A 1 1.97 15.48 55.58
N LYS A 2 1.17 15.09 54.58
CA LYS A 2 1.22 13.76 53.94
C LYS A 2 1.55 14.00 52.47
N THR A 3 2.74 13.61 52.06
CA THR A 3 3.27 13.78 50.71
C THR A 3 2.55 12.84 49.73
N MET A 4 1.75 13.43 48.83
CA MET A 4 1.20 12.76 47.66
C MET A 4 2.34 12.43 46.70
N THR A 5 2.55 11.15 46.43
CA THR A 5 3.42 10.70 45.34
C THR A 5 2.54 10.52 44.10
N HIS A 6 2.49 11.54 43.23
CA HIS A 6 1.88 11.42 41.92
C HIS A 6 2.79 10.58 41.03
N ARG A 7 2.40 9.35 40.73
CA ARG A 7 2.98 8.57 39.65
C ARG A 7 2.43 9.11 38.34
N THR A 8 3.21 9.97 37.70
CA THR A 8 2.99 10.43 36.32
C THR A 8 3.08 9.22 35.40
N ALA A 9 1.93 8.71 34.97
CA ALA A 9 1.85 7.77 33.85
C ALA A 9 2.21 8.55 32.58
N THR A 10 3.38 8.26 32.03
CA THR A 10 3.81 8.77 30.73
C THR A 10 2.92 8.13 29.65
N LEU A 11 1.89 8.86 29.23
CA LEU A 11 1.12 8.56 28.03
C LEU A 11 2.06 8.70 26.84
N VAL A 12 2.54 7.57 26.32
CA VAL A 12 3.20 7.52 25.01
C VAL A 12 2.11 7.75 23.98
N ALA A 13 1.98 9.01 23.54
CA ALA A 13 1.20 9.33 22.36
C ALA A 13 1.77 8.53 21.19
N ALA A 14 1.01 7.55 20.71
CA ALA A 14 1.27 6.88 19.45
C ALA A 14 1.23 7.96 18.38
N GLY A 15 2.41 8.32 17.88
CA GLY A 15 2.52 9.19 16.72
C GLY A 15 1.81 8.52 15.57
N ALA A 16 0.79 9.19 15.03
CA ALA A 16 0.28 8.93 13.70
C ALA A 16 1.46 8.66 12.78
N LEU A 17 1.38 7.61 11.97
CA LEU A 17 2.25 7.41 10.83
C LEU A 17 2.44 8.78 10.16
N GLY A 18 3.64 9.35 10.31
CA GLY A 18 3.98 10.71 9.92
C GLY A 18 4.11 10.86 8.41
N LEU A 19 3.29 10.15 7.65
CA LEU A 19 3.33 10.05 6.20
C LEU A 19 2.38 11.05 5.52
N GLY A 20 1.53 11.74 6.30
CA GLY A 20 0.62 12.80 5.81
C GLY A 20 0.91 14.21 6.31
N GLY A 21 1.95 14.43 7.11
CA GLY A 21 2.25 15.72 7.74
C GLY A 21 3.06 16.67 6.85
N LEU A 22 2.54 17.07 5.68
CA LEU A 22 3.11 18.18 4.92
C LEU A 22 2.78 19.49 5.66
N ALA A 23 3.74 19.99 6.43
CA ALA A 23 3.75 21.36 6.90
C ALA A 23 3.65 22.31 5.70
N ILE A 24 2.62 23.15 5.68
CA ILE A 24 2.41 24.16 4.66
C ILE A 24 3.49 25.25 4.86
N ALA A 25 4.59 25.18 4.11
CA ALA A 25 5.56 26.26 4.01
C ALA A 25 5.48 26.87 2.60
N ALA A 26 5.03 28.12 2.54
CA ALA A 26 4.98 28.95 1.33
C ALA A 26 6.40 29.21 0.76
N PRO A 27 6.54 29.46 -0.56
CA PRO A 27 7.84 29.47 -1.23
C PRO A 27 8.66 30.74 -0.96
N VAL A 28 9.94 30.55 -0.65
CA VAL A 28 10.97 31.60 -0.78
C VAL A 28 11.65 31.41 -2.14
N LEU A 29 11.57 32.43 -2.98
CA LEU A 29 12.29 32.56 -4.24
C LEU A 29 13.81 32.70 -4.02
N ALA A 30 14.59 31.87 -4.72
CA ALA A 30 15.92 32.14 -5.29
C ALA A 30 16.41 30.79 -5.84
N GLY A 31 16.91 30.60 -7.05
CA GLY A 31 17.51 31.44 -8.07
C GLY A 31 18.37 30.47 -8.90
N SER A 32 18.19 30.42 -10.21
CA SER A 32 18.95 29.54 -11.11
C SER A 32 20.44 29.90 -11.12
N PRO A 33 21.33 28.98 -11.53
CA PRO A 33 21.84 29.15 -12.89
C PRO A 33 22.03 27.86 -13.71
N SER A 34 21.92 28.11 -15.01
CA SER A 34 22.22 27.35 -16.21
C SER A 34 23.62 26.70 -16.32
N GLY A 35 23.72 25.59 -17.05
CA GLY A 35 24.92 25.23 -17.81
C GLY A 35 25.01 23.76 -18.26
N PRO A 36 25.61 23.44 -19.44
CA PRO A 36 25.12 22.38 -20.34
C PRO A 36 25.88 21.04 -20.27
N GLY A 37 25.26 19.98 -20.81
CA GLY A 37 25.85 18.64 -20.92
C GLY A 37 26.89 18.47 -22.03
N PRO A 38 27.38 17.24 -22.21
CA PRO A 38 27.37 16.63 -23.54
C PRO A 38 26.89 15.16 -23.54
N VAL A 39 26.56 14.73 -24.76
CA VAL A 39 26.03 13.43 -25.19
C VAL A 39 27.11 12.41 -25.56
N SER A 40 26.68 11.15 -25.76
CA SER A 40 27.36 9.97 -26.34
C SER A 40 28.24 9.13 -25.38
N SER A 41 28.26 7.80 -25.41
CA SER A 41 27.96 6.83 -26.48
C SER A 41 27.77 5.38 -25.95
N TYR A 42 26.90 4.63 -26.64
CA TYR A 42 26.88 3.19 -26.94
C TYR A 42 27.76 2.18 -26.17
N GLY A 43 27.10 1.11 -25.69
CA GLY A 43 27.71 -0.18 -25.38
C GLY A 43 26.64 -1.28 -25.33
N ALA A 44 26.55 -2.07 -26.40
CA ALA A 44 25.68 -3.23 -26.54
C ALA A 44 26.35 -4.48 -25.93
N VAL A 45 25.59 -5.33 -25.24
CA VAL A 45 25.82 -6.78 -25.21
C VAL A 45 24.47 -7.50 -25.20
N SER A 46 24.23 -8.24 -26.27
CA SER A 46 23.23 -9.30 -26.37
C SER A 46 23.82 -10.61 -25.87
N SER A 47 23.03 -11.42 -25.16
CA SER A 47 23.26 -12.87 -25.14
C SER A 47 21.93 -13.61 -24.97
N HIS A 48 21.50 -14.22 -26.07
CA HIS A 48 20.47 -15.25 -26.14
C HIS A 48 20.93 -16.51 -25.38
N GLY A 49 20.03 -17.13 -24.62
CA GLY A 49 20.21 -18.47 -24.07
C GLY A 49 18.90 -19.24 -24.18
N MET A 50 18.81 -20.11 -25.19
CA MET A 50 17.72 -21.06 -25.39
C MET A 50 17.98 -22.34 -24.59
N VAL A 51 16.94 -22.91 -23.98
CA VAL A 51 16.90 -24.33 -23.58
C VAL A 51 15.48 -24.89 -23.83
N SER A 52 15.38 -25.81 -24.79
CA SER A 52 14.31 -26.82 -24.97
C SER A 52 14.24 -27.72 -23.72
N GLY A 53 13.11 -28.21 -23.20
CA GLY A 53 11.87 -28.69 -23.82
C GLY A 53 11.77 -30.20 -23.58
N TYR A 54 10.70 -30.70 -22.92
CA TYR A 54 10.05 -32.03 -23.08
C TYR A 54 8.88 -32.17 -22.07
N GLY A 55 7.71 -32.65 -22.51
CA GLY A 55 6.67 -33.20 -21.62
C GLY A 55 5.22 -33.05 -22.09
N MET A 56 4.73 -34.05 -22.84
CA MET A 56 3.35 -34.24 -23.34
C MET A 56 2.31 -34.54 -22.24
N GLY A 57 1.04 -34.18 -22.48
CA GLY A 57 -0.12 -34.72 -21.75
C GLY A 57 -1.46 -34.12 -22.19
N ALA A 58 -2.23 -34.90 -22.95
CA ALA A 58 -3.49 -34.53 -23.59
C ALA A 58 -4.73 -34.58 -22.66
N GLY A 59 -5.73 -33.74 -22.95
CA GLY A 59 -7.07 -33.83 -22.37
C GLY A 59 -8.07 -32.97 -23.16
N HIS A 60 -8.91 -33.62 -23.95
CA HIS A 60 -9.92 -33.01 -24.82
C HIS A 60 -11.13 -32.49 -24.04
N SER A 61 -11.68 -31.34 -24.44
CA SER A 61 -13.13 -31.10 -24.49
C SER A 61 -13.46 -30.01 -25.50
N ARG A 62 -14.25 -30.39 -26.51
CA ARG A 62 -14.74 -29.56 -27.60
C ARG A 62 -15.96 -28.78 -27.11
N VAL A 63 -15.96 -27.46 -27.25
CA VAL A 63 -17.17 -26.66 -27.50
C VAL A 63 -16.85 -25.70 -28.64
N SER A 64 -17.71 -25.73 -29.66
CA SER A 64 -17.55 -25.07 -30.95
C SER A 64 -18.66 -24.02 -31.13
N GLY A 65 -18.26 -22.78 -31.44
CA GLY A 65 -19.04 -21.74 -32.14
C GLY A 65 -20.08 -20.97 -31.32
N TYR A 66 -20.27 -19.64 -31.42
CA TYR A 66 -19.89 -18.66 -32.45
C TYR A 66 -19.87 -17.24 -31.86
N GLY A 67 -19.03 -16.34 -32.40
CA GLY A 67 -19.15 -14.89 -32.17
C GLY A 67 -17.85 -14.09 -32.31
N THR A 68 -17.41 -13.87 -33.55
CA THR A 68 -16.21 -13.07 -33.92
C THR A 68 -16.39 -11.57 -33.68
N GLY A 69 -15.41 -10.92 -33.04
CA GLY A 69 -15.32 -9.46 -32.93
C GLY A 69 -14.08 -8.94 -32.20
N ALA A 70 -12.93 -8.96 -32.89
CA ALA A 70 -11.73 -8.12 -32.78
C ALA A 70 -11.18 -7.60 -31.42
N GLY A 71 -9.91 -7.93 -31.14
CA GLY A 71 -8.99 -7.07 -30.37
C GLY A 71 -8.24 -7.76 -29.23
N GLN A 72 -6.96 -8.09 -29.43
CA GLN A 72 -6.10 -8.83 -28.50
C GLN A 72 -5.60 -7.98 -27.31
N GLY A 73 -5.51 -8.58 -26.11
CA GLY A 73 -4.75 -8.01 -24.98
C GLY A 73 -5.04 -8.59 -23.59
N ALA A 74 -4.73 -9.87 -23.37
CA ALA A 74 -4.37 -10.52 -22.08
C ALA A 74 -5.15 -10.18 -20.76
N GLY A 75 -5.99 -11.11 -20.32
CA GLY A 75 -5.88 -11.69 -18.95
C GLY A 75 -6.42 -10.92 -17.74
N GLY A 76 -7.48 -10.13 -17.85
CA GLY A 76 -8.09 -9.48 -16.68
C GLY A 76 -8.96 -10.43 -15.86
N CYS A 77 -8.53 -10.82 -14.66
CA CYS A 77 -9.42 -11.40 -13.64
C CYS A 77 -10.57 -10.43 -13.35
N PRO A 78 -11.84 -10.87 -13.33
CA PRO A 78 -12.94 -10.01 -12.97
C PRO A 78 -12.91 -9.75 -11.46
N GLY A 79 -12.61 -8.50 -11.07
CA GLY A 79 -12.93 -7.98 -9.75
C GLY A 79 -11.78 -7.29 -9.01
N HIS A 80 -11.38 -6.10 -9.45
CA HIS A 80 -10.69 -5.05 -8.65
C HIS A 80 -10.90 -3.70 -9.36
N THR A 81 -12.15 -3.36 -9.64
CA THR A 81 -12.44 -2.25 -10.54
C THR A 81 -12.38 -0.94 -9.76
N VAL A 82 -11.37 -0.11 -10.03
CA VAL A 82 -11.46 1.32 -9.76
C VAL A 82 -12.59 1.86 -10.64
N ILE A 83 -13.70 2.22 -10.01
CA ILE A 83 -14.91 2.73 -10.65
C ILE A 83 -14.96 4.25 -10.50
N GLY A 84 -15.48 4.93 -11.52
CA GLY A 84 -15.61 6.39 -11.53
C GLY A 84 -14.75 7.05 -12.61
N GLU A 85 -15.21 8.24 -13.01
CA GLU A 85 -14.49 9.10 -13.93
C GLU A 85 -13.18 9.57 -13.29
N GLN A 86 -12.11 9.60 -14.08
CA GLN A 86 -10.82 10.10 -13.61
C GLN A 86 -10.93 11.59 -13.32
N GLY A 87 -10.72 11.96 -12.05
CA GLY A 87 -10.66 13.37 -11.64
C GLY A 87 -9.28 14.00 -11.83
N THR A 88 -9.03 15.09 -11.11
CA THR A 88 -7.70 15.69 -10.99
C THR A 88 -7.17 15.56 -9.57
N LEU A 89 -5.86 15.34 -9.43
CA LEU A 89 -5.18 15.36 -8.14
C LEU A 89 -4.13 16.46 -8.13
N THR A 90 -4.09 17.21 -7.04
CA THR A 90 -2.98 18.10 -6.71
C THR A 90 -1.70 17.29 -6.46
N ALA A 91 -0.54 17.96 -6.49
CA ALA A 91 0.73 17.32 -6.15
C ALA A 91 0.70 16.70 -4.74
N ALA A 92 0.10 17.39 -3.77
CA ALA A 92 -0.05 16.88 -2.40
C ALA A 92 -0.91 15.60 -2.36
N GLN A 93 -2.04 15.57 -3.07
CA GLN A 93 -2.89 14.37 -3.12
C GLN A 93 -2.22 13.20 -3.84
N LYS A 94 -1.36 13.45 -4.84
CA LYS A 94 -0.54 12.40 -5.46
C LYS A 94 0.49 11.83 -4.48
N THR A 95 1.11 12.68 -3.65
CA THR A 95 1.99 12.24 -2.56
C THR A 95 1.21 11.40 -1.55
N THR A 96 0.01 11.83 -1.15
CA THR A 96 -0.87 11.05 -0.28
C THR A 96 -1.22 9.69 -0.90
N LEU A 97 -1.54 9.64 -2.19
CA LEU A 97 -1.84 8.39 -2.88
C LEU A 97 -0.64 7.42 -2.88
N ALA A 98 0.58 7.92 -3.04
CA ALA A 98 1.79 7.11 -2.92
C ALA A 98 2.02 6.64 -1.47
N ALA A 99 1.69 7.47 -0.48
CA ALA A 99 1.73 7.08 0.93
C ALA A 99 0.72 5.96 1.25
N MET A 100 -0.51 6.05 0.74
CA MET A 100 -1.52 4.98 0.91
C MET A 100 -1.00 3.64 0.38
N ALA A 101 -0.29 3.62 -0.75
CA ALA A 101 0.28 2.37 -1.25
C ALA A 101 1.30 1.77 -0.26
N GLN A 102 2.11 2.60 0.40
CA GLN A 102 3.06 2.11 1.40
C GLN A 102 2.37 1.63 2.67
N GLU A 103 1.30 2.31 3.12
CA GLU A 103 0.48 1.90 4.28
C GLU A 103 -0.19 0.53 4.03
N GLU A 104 -0.84 0.36 2.89
CA GLU A 104 -1.48 -0.92 2.51
C GLU A 104 -0.46 -2.06 2.40
N LYS A 105 0.73 -1.80 1.82
CA LYS A 105 1.82 -2.80 1.81
C LYS A 105 2.33 -3.09 3.22
N LEU A 106 2.48 -2.09 4.08
CA LEU A 106 2.89 -2.28 5.47
C LEU A 106 1.91 -3.18 6.21
N ALA A 107 0.62 -2.91 6.10
CA ALA A 107 -0.44 -3.72 6.71
C ALA A 107 -0.39 -5.16 6.19
N ARG A 108 -0.42 -5.35 4.87
CA ARG A 108 -0.29 -6.65 4.20
C ARG A 108 0.90 -7.45 4.74
N ASP A 109 2.10 -6.88 4.69
CA ASP A 109 3.35 -7.57 5.01
C ASP A 109 3.44 -7.91 6.49
N LEU A 110 2.92 -7.02 7.34
CA LEU A 110 2.91 -7.21 8.79
C LEU A 110 1.94 -8.34 9.17
N TYR A 111 0.75 -8.36 8.57
CA TYR A 111 -0.26 -9.37 8.84
C TYR A 111 0.14 -10.73 8.27
N ALA A 112 0.77 -10.78 7.10
CA ALA A 112 1.35 -12.01 6.58
C ALA A 112 2.43 -12.57 7.53
N ALA A 113 3.28 -11.71 8.09
CA ALA A 113 4.30 -12.13 9.06
C ALA A 113 3.68 -12.64 10.39
N PHE A 114 2.56 -12.07 10.83
CA PHE A 114 1.84 -12.56 12.01
C PHE A 114 1.08 -13.86 11.74
N ALA A 115 0.43 -14.01 10.58
CA ALA A 115 -0.23 -15.24 10.16
C ALA A 115 0.73 -16.43 10.07
N ALA A 116 1.99 -16.19 9.67
CA ALA A 116 3.02 -17.23 9.65
C ALA A 116 3.48 -17.66 11.07
N ARG A 117 3.17 -16.88 12.10
CA ARG A 117 3.65 -17.10 13.47
C ARG A 117 2.57 -17.59 14.43
N TYR A 118 1.35 -17.12 14.26
CA TYR A 118 0.23 -17.38 15.16
C TYR A 118 -0.88 -18.10 14.40
N ASP A 119 -1.54 -19.05 15.07
CA ASP A 119 -2.66 -19.82 14.51
C ASP A 119 -3.98 -19.02 14.60
N ASP A 120 -3.95 -17.77 14.12
CA ASP A 120 -5.11 -16.88 14.01
C ASP A 120 -5.37 -16.56 12.54
N LEU A 121 -6.43 -17.16 12.01
CA LEU A 121 -6.87 -16.99 10.63
C LEU A 121 -7.21 -15.54 10.27
N THR A 122 -7.48 -14.69 11.28
CA THR A 122 -7.78 -13.27 11.08
C THR A 122 -6.62 -12.57 10.37
N PHE A 123 -5.38 -12.82 10.78
CA PHE A 123 -4.21 -12.20 10.13
C PHE A 123 -4.12 -12.58 8.65
N ASN A 124 -4.36 -13.85 8.31
CA ASN A 124 -4.32 -14.31 6.92
C ASN A 124 -5.43 -13.68 6.07
N HIS A 125 -6.67 -13.67 6.58
CA HIS A 125 -7.80 -13.06 5.87
C HIS A 125 -7.60 -11.57 5.64
N VAL A 126 -7.09 -10.83 6.63
CA VAL A 126 -6.85 -9.40 6.50
C VAL A 126 -5.67 -9.14 5.56
N ALA A 127 -4.56 -9.88 5.65
CA ALA A 127 -3.43 -9.75 4.71
C ALA A 127 -3.85 -9.94 3.23
N MET A 128 -4.79 -10.86 2.97
CA MET A 128 -5.39 -11.03 1.65
C MET A 128 -6.22 -9.83 1.22
N ALA A 129 -6.97 -9.19 2.13
CA ALA A 129 -7.72 -7.98 1.85
C ALA A 129 -6.79 -6.80 1.53
N GLU A 130 -5.72 -6.60 2.32
CA GLU A 130 -4.74 -5.52 2.07
C GLU A 130 -4.01 -5.70 0.74
N SER A 131 -3.81 -6.94 0.29
CA SER A 131 -3.28 -7.20 -1.06
C SER A 131 -4.20 -6.66 -2.17
N GLN A 132 -5.52 -6.72 -1.96
CA GLN A 132 -6.52 -6.19 -2.89
C GLN A 132 -6.58 -4.66 -2.80
N HIS A 133 -6.51 -4.09 -1.60
CA HIS A 133 -6.44 -2.65 -1.39
C HIS A 133 -5.23 -2.04 -2.09
N LEU A 134 -4.03 -2.62 -1.87
CA LEU A 134 -2.81 -2.20 -2.55
C LEU A 134 -2.94 -2.26 -4.08
N THR A 135 -3.63 -3.27 -4.61
CA THR A 135 -3.90 -3.38 -6.06
C THR A 135 -4.78 -2.24 -6.58
N MET A 136 -5.82 -1.86 -5.82
CA MET A 136 -6.67 -0.71 -6.17
C MET A 136 -5.88 0.61 -6.11
N VAL A 137 -5.06 0.82 -5.08
CA VAL A 137 -4.21 2.02 -4.95
C VAL A 137 -3.17 2.08 -6.07
N ARG A 138 -2.53 0.96 -6.44
CA ARG A 138 -1.61 0.89 -7.59
C ARG A 138 -2.28 1.22 -8.92
N THR A 139 -3.54 0.81 -9.09
CA THR A 139 -4.34 1.17 -10.27
C THR A 139 -4.56 2.69 -10.33
N LEU A 140 -4.86 3.33 -9.20
CA LEU A 140 -4.95 4.78 -9.12
C LEU A 140 -3.59 5.46 -9.40
N LEU A 141 -2.48 4.95 -8.84
CA LEU A 141 -1.14 5.49 -9.09
C LEU A 141 -0.82 5.50 -10.59
N GLN A 142 -1.10 4.41 -11.29
CA GLN A 142 -0.94 4.32 -12.75
C GLN A 142 -1.83 5.32 -13.48
N ARG A 143 -3.12 5.38 -13.13
CA ARG A 143 -4.09 6.30 -13.73
C ARG A 143 -3.67 7.77 -13.59
N TYR A 144 -3.08 8.14 -12.46
CA TYR A 144 -2.61 9.49 -12.16
C TYR A 144 -1.15 9.78 -12.58
N GLY A 145 -0.47 8.83 -13.20
CA GLY A 145 0.93 8.96 -13.62
C GLY A 145 1.89 9.17 -12.44
N SER A 146 1.59 8.57 -11.30
CA SER A 146 2.41 8.61 -10.09
C SER A 146 3.28 7.35 -9.98
N THR A 147 4.53 7.52 -9.57
CA THR A 147 5.42 6.38 -9.28
C THR A 147 4.89 5.57 -8.11
N ASP A 148 4.87 4.24 -8.24
CA ASP A 148 4.58 3.34 -7.13
C ASP A 148 5.83 3.11 -6.27
N PRO A 149 5.88 3.60 -5.01
CA PRO A 149 7.03 3.44 -4.13
C PRO A 149 7.21 2.00 -3.61
N THR A 150 6.21 1.15 -3.83
CA THR A 150 6.20 -0.25 -3.39
C THR A 150 6.58 -1.25 -4.49
N ALA A 151 6.69 -0.78 -5.73
CA ALA A 151 6.98 -1.64 -6.87
C ALA A 151 8.37 -2.29 -6.73
N GLY A 152 8.43 -3.60 -6.95
CA GLY A 152 9.67 -4.39 -6.87
C GLY A 152 10.26 -4.53 -5.46
N GLN A 153 9.59 -4.04 -4.42
CA GLN A 153 10.05 -4.19 -3.05
C GLN A 153 9.65 -5.57 -2.50
N PRO A 154 10.59 -6.32 -1.90
CA PRO A 154 10.25 -7.57 -1.23
C PRO A 154 9.38 -7.33 0.01
N ASP A 155 8.80 -8.41 0.54
CA ASP A 155 7.98 -8.36 1.74
C ASP A 155 8.81 -7.85 2.93
N GLY A 156 8.24 -6.91 3.69
CA GLY A 156 8.89 -6.26 4.82
C GLY A 156 9.95 -5.22 4.46
N ALA A 157 10.15 -4.92 3.16
CA ALA A 157 11.06 -3.86 2.71
C ALA A 157 10.30 -2.65 2.16
N PHE A 158 10.76 -1.45 2.54
CA PHE A 158 10.19 -0.17 2.15
C PHE A 158 11.28 0.82 1.75
N THR A 159 11.05 1.57 0.67
CA THR A 159 11.99 2.59 0.18
C THR A 159 12.03 3.81 1.11
N ASP A 160 10.89 4.15 1.72
CA ASP A 160 10.81 5.18 2.74
C ASP A 160 11.30 4.64 4.10
N LYS A 161 12.35 5.27 4.62
CA LYS A 161 12.98 4.88 5.90
C LYS A 161 12.02 5.01 7.09
N SER A 162 11.08 5.94 7.05
CA SER A 162 10.10 6.12 8.12
C SER A 162 9.08 4.98 8.13
N VAL A 163 8.66 4.50 6.95
CA VAL A 163 7.79 3.32 6.81
C VAL A 163 8.52 2.07 7.25
N GLN A 164 9.77 1.87 6.82
CA GLN A 164 10.60 0.75 7.26
C GLN A 164 10.73 0.72 8.80
N THR A 165 11.02 1.87 9.41
CA THR A 165 11.16 1.98 10.86
C THR A 165 9.87 1.59 11.58
N THR A 166 8.72 2.00 11.06
CA THR A 166 7.43 1.63 11.65
C THR A 166 7.14 0.14 11.49
N TYR A 167 7.38 -0.43 10.30
CA TYR A 167 7.24 -1.86 10.06
C TYR A 167 8.09 -2.67 11.03
N ASP A 168 9.38 -2.35 11.14
CA ASP A 168 10.33 -3.06 12.02
C ASP A 168 9.89 -3.01 13.48
N LYS A 169 9.44 -1.83 13.94
CA LYS A 169 8.94 -1.62 15.30
C LYS A 169 7.69 -2.47 15.58
N LEU A 170 6.70 -2.44 14.69
CA LEU A 170 5.45 -3.16 14.85
C LEU A 170 5.67 -4.67 14.78
N LEU A 171 6.53 -5.12 13.87
CA LEU A 171 6.91 -6.53 13.75
C LEU A 171 7.62 -7.01 15.02
N ALA A 172 8.57 -6.23 15.55
CA ALA A 172 9.26 -6.55 16.79
C ALA A 172 8.30 -6.61 17.98
N GLN A 173 7.34 -5.67 18.06
CA GLN A 173 6.28 -5.70 19.06
C GLN A 173 5.44 -6.99 18.94
N GLY A 174 4.93 -7.27 17.74
CA GLY A 174 4.03 -8.40 17.53
C GLY A 174 4.69 -9.76 17.68
N LYS A 175 6.01 -9.87 17.49
CA LYS A 175 6.76 -11.12 17.75
C LYS A 175 6.78 -11.54 19.23
N ARG A 176 6.45 -10.63 20.16
CA ARG A 176 6.49 -10.89 21.61
C ARG A 176 5.39 -11.85 22.07
N SER A 177 4.19 -11.73 21.50
CA SER A 177 3.05 -12.61 21.75
C SER A 177 1.93 -12.31 20.74
N GLU A 178 0.99 -13.23 20.60
CA GLU A 178 -0.20 -13.04 19.78
C GLU A 178 -1.01 -11.80 20.21
N ALA A 179 -1.19 -11.61 21.52
CA ALA A 179 -1.83 -10.41 22.05
C ALA A 179 -1.09 -9.10 21.66
N ALA A 180 0.24 -9.13 21.60
CA ALA A 180 1.03 -7.99 21.14
C ALA A 180 0.92 -7.77 19.61
N ALA A 181 0.76 -8.85 18.83
CA ALA A 181 0.51 -8.79 17.39
C ALA A 181 -0.87 -8.21 17.08
N LEU A 182 -1.92 -8.66 17.78
CA LEU A 182 -3.25 -8.07 17.70
C LEU A 182 -3.22 -6.60 18.10
N SER A 183 -2.42 -6.23 19.11
CA SER A 183 -2.24 -4.82 19.48
C SER A 183 -1.52 -4.00 18.41
N ALA A 184 -0.54 -4.58 17.69
CA ALA A 184 0.13 -3.92 16.59
C ALA A 184 -0.82 -3.76 15.39
N ALA A 185 -1.62 -4.77 15.07
CA ALA A 185 -2.60 -4.71 14.00
C ALA A 185 -3.70 -3.67 14.27
N ARG A 186 -4.27 -3.64 15.48
CA ARG A 186 -5.19 -2.55 15.88
C ARG A 186 -4.57 -1.16 15.80
N GLN A 187 -3.25 -1.03 15.95
CA GLN A 187 -2.59 0.26 15.77
C GLN A 187 -2.57 0.66 14.31
N VAL A 188 -2.15 -0.25 13.42
CA VAL A 188 -2.14 -0.04 11.96
C VAL A 188 -3.52 0.38 11.47
N GLU A 189 -4.58 -0.36 11.82
CA GLU A 189 -5.93 -0.04 11.35
C GLU A 189 -6.45 1.33 11.83
N ARG A 190 -6.03 1.78 13.02
CA ARG A 190 -6.40 3.12 13.49
C ARG A 190 -5.67 4.22 12.72
N ASP A 191 -4.40 3.98 12.42
CA ASP A 191 -3.59 4.92 11.65
C ASP A 191 -4.14 5.02 10.21
N ASP A 192 -4.48 3.90 9.57
CA ASP A 192 -5.14 3.85 8.25
C ASP A 192 -6.48 4.61 8.24
N ILE A 193 -7.36 4.35 9.21
CA ILE A 193 -8.65 5.05 9.33
C ILE A 193 -8.44 6.56 9.43
N ALA A 194 -7.47 7.00 10.22
CA ALA A 194 -7.16 8.41 10.39
C ALA A 194 -6.61 9.02 9.10
N ALA A 195 -5.69 8.32 8.42
CA ALA A 195 -5.07 8.77 7.19
C ALA A 195 -6.09 8.87 6.04
N LEU A 196 -6.94 7.86 5.85
CA LEU A 196 -8.00 7.85 4.84
C LEU A 196 -9.05 8.93 5.10
N THR A 197 -9.43 9.15 6.36
CA THR A 197 -10.37 10.22 6.75
C THR A 197 -9.79 11.60 6.41
N ALA A 198 -8.50 11.82 6.70
CA ALA A 198 -7.81 13.05 6.32
C ALA A 198 -7.72 13.20 4.80
N ALA A 199 -7.36 12.12 4.09
CA ALA A 199 -7.18 12.12 2.63
C ALA A 199 -8.47 12.37 1.83
N LEU A 200 -9.64 12.01 2.41
CA LEU A 200 -10.95 12.32 1.84
C LEU A 200 -11.32 13.80 1.94
N THR A 201 -10.71 14.56 2.86
CA THR A 201 -11.03 15.98 3.06
C THR A 201 -10.54 16.82 1.87
N GLY A 202 -11.48 17.45 1.16
CA GLY A 202 -11.17 18.29 -0.01
C GLY A 202 -10.83 17.51 -1.28
N LEU A 203 -11.01 16.19 -1.29
CA LEU A 203 -10.83 15.34 -2.47
C LEU A 203 -12.06 15.43 -3.38
N THR A 204 -11.85 15.80 -4.64
CA THR A 204 -12.92 15.93 -5.65
C THR A 204 -12.81 14.90 -6.77
N ALA A 205 -11.74 14.10 -6.80
CA ALA A 205 -11.55 13.05 -7.78
C ALA A 205 -12.49 11.86 -7.50
N PRO A 206 -13.50 11.59 -8.35
CA PRO A 206 -14.54 10.61 -8.03
C PRO A 206 -14.03 9.18 -7.85
N ASP A 207 -13.09 8.75 -8.69
CA ASP A 207 -12.45 7.44 -8.64
C ASP A 207 -11.61 7.24 -7.36
N VAL A 208 -10.82 8.25 -6.98
CA VAL A 208 -10.02 8.20 -5.74
C VAL A 208 -10.91 8.22 -4.51
N SER A 209 -11.94 9.09 -4.48
CA SER A 209 -12.89 9.16 -3.37
C SER A 209 -13.63 7.84 -3.17
N HIS A 210 -13.99 7.16 -4.26
CA HIS A 210 -14.62 5.85 -4.19
C HIS A 210 -13.71 4.80 -3.53
N VAL A 211 -12.46 4.68 -3.99
CA VAL A 211 -11.48 3.73 -3.43
C VAL A 211 -11.20 4.05 -1.97
N TYR A 212 -10.90 5.30 -1.62
CA TYR A 212 -10.61 5.68 -0.23
C TYR A 212 -11.80 5.43 0.71
N THR A 213 -13.03 5.64 0.25
CA THR A 213 -14.23 5.31 1.04
C THR A 213 -14.36 3.80 1.28
N MET A 214 -14.05 2.98 0.27
CA MET A 214 -14.05 1.52 0.41
C MET A 214 -12.98 1.03 1.38
N LEU A 215 -11.74 1.53 1.23
CA LEU A 215 -10.63 1.21 2.13
C LEU A 215 -10.97 1.61 3.56
N LEU A 216 -11.50 2.83 3.78
CA LEU A 216 -11.88 3.31 5.11
C LEU A 216 -12.89 2.37 5.79
N ALA A 217 -13.91 1.95 5.04
CA ALA A 217 -14.89 0.99 5.55
C ALA A 217 -14.26 -0.40 5.81
N ALA A 218 -13.24 -0.80 5.05
CA ALA A 218 -12.52 -2.05 5.26
C ALA A 218 -11.63 -2.00 6.50
N SER A 219 -10.82 -0.95 6.67
CA SER A 219 -9.96 -0.78 7.85
C SER A 219 -10.79 -0.74 9.15
N GLN A 220 -12.01 -0.16 9.11
CA GLN A 220 -12.95 -0.23 10.22
C GLN A 220 -13.39 -1.67 10.57
N ARG A 221 -13.62 -2.51 9.55
CA ARG A 221 -13.96 -3.94 9.75
C ARG A 221 -12.75 -4.74 10.24
N HIS A 222 -11.56 -4.46 9.73
CA HIS A 222 -10.32 -5.08 10.17
C HIS A 222 -10.04 -4.75 11.64
N LEU A 223 -10.16 -3.48 12.03
CA LEU A 223 -10.05 -3.05 13.43
C LEU A 223 -11.03 -3.79 14.33
N ALA A 224 -12.28 -3.93 13.89
CA ALA A 224 -13.28 -4.69 14.63
C ALA A 224 -12.91 -6.17 14.73
N ALA A 225 -12.36 -6.79 13.68
CA ALA A 225 -11.90 -8.18 13.69
C ALA A 225 -10.76 -8.39 14.69
N PHE A 226 -9.75 -7.52 14.71
CA PHE A 226 -8.63 -7.60 15.66
C PHE A 226 -8.96 -7.22 17.11
N THR A 227 -10.20 -6.81 17.38
CA THR A 227 -10.68 -6.42 18.72
C THR A 227 -11.62 -7.46 19.35
N ARG A 228 -11.97 -8.52 18.61
CA ARG A 228 -12.85 -9.60 19.09
C ARG A 228 -12.17 -10.50 20.11
#